data_AF-A0A7S2D044-F1
#
_entry.id   AF-A0A7S2D044-F1
#
_cell.length_a   1.000
_cell.length_b   1.000
_cell.length_c   1.000
_cell.angle_alpha   90.00
_cell.angle_beta   90.00
_cell.angle_gamma   90.00
#
_symmetry.space_group_name_H-M   'P 1'
#
loop_
_entity.id
_entity.type
_entity.pdbx_description
1 polymer ?
#
loop_
_entity_poly.entity_id
_entity_poly.type
_entity_poly.pdbx_seq_one_letter_code
_entity_poly.pdbx_strand_id
1 'polypeptide(L)'
;QKGFTDRVIRRLLARAPRAMHLARLIKLWAKIEKLNKAYDGFLNSLGWTLMVLFFFIDRGEIQCDNLEEEEPTEHGPTGDDGSLPPCLHKSEDFPSRELELVEVPSHEDVADFFEWLCGYVNA
;
A
#
# COMPACT_ATOMS: atom_id res chain seq x y z
N GLN A 1 -18.41 4.91 -8.83
CA GLN A 1 -17.44 4.75 -7.74
C GLN A 1 -16.43 3.60 -7.94
N LYS A 2 -16.41 2.89 -9.08
CA LYS A 2 -15.38 1.87 -9.32
C LYS A 2 -14.03 2.57 -9.46
N GLY A 3 -12.96 2.02 -8.87
CA GLY A 3 -11.60 2.58 -9.01
C GLY A 3 -11.25 3.79 -8.12
N PHE A 4 -12.22 4.39 -7.41
CA PHE A 4 -11.93 5.46 -6.44
C PHE A 4 -10.96 5.00 -5.35
N THR A 5 -11.27 3.88 -4.68
CA THR A 5 -10.40 3.28 -3.66
C THR A 5 -9.01 2.95 -4.21
N ASP A 6 -8.92 2.46 -5.46
CA ASP A 6 -7.65 2.13 -6.10
C ASP A 6 -6.79 3.38 -6.33
N ARG A 7 -7.42 4.51 -6.67
CA ARG A 7 -6.74 5.81 -6.87
C ARG A 7 -6.25 6.39 -5.55
N VAL A 8 -7.06 6.37 -4.50
CA VAL A 8 -6.66 6.79 -3.15
C VAL A 8 -5.49 5.95 -2.65
N ILE A 9 -5.59 4.62 -2.72
CA ILE A 9 -4.51 3.72 -2.28
C ILE A 9 -3.24 3.97 -3.08
N ARG A 10 -3.37 4.13 -4.40
CA ARG A 10 -2.23 4.44 -5.27
C ARG A 10 -1.56 5.75 -4.88
N ARG A 11 -2.31 6.81 -4.56
CA ARG A 11 -1.77 8.10 -4.12
C ARG A 11 -0.95 7.94 -2.85
N LEU A 12 -1.48 7.22 -1.86
CA LEU A 12 -0.76 6.94 -0.63
C LEU A 12 0.52 6.13 -0.87
N LEU A 13 0.43 5.10 -1.72
CA LEU A 13 1.59 4.28 -2.09
C LEU A 13 2.64 5.05 -2.90
N ALA A 14 2.24 6.04 -3.70
CA ALA A 14 3.16 6.90 -4.43
C ALA A 14 3.98 7.81 -3.49
N ARG A 15 3.40 8.19 -2.34
CA ARG A 15 4.04 9.03 -1.33
C ARG A 15 4.96 8.26 -0.38
N ALA A 16 4.74 6.96 -0.27
CA ALA A 16 5.56 6.06 0.53
C ALA A 16 5.99 4.83 -0.30
N PRO A 17 7.02 4.93 -1.15
CA PRO A 17 7.50 3.81 -1.96
C PRO A 17 7.82 2.56 -1.13
N ARG A 18 8.38 2.76 0.08
CA ARG A 18 8.63 1.67 1.04
C ARG A 18 7.36 0.93 1.47
N ALA A 19 6.24 1.63 1.63
CA ALA A 19 4.94 1.01 1.92
C ALA A 19 4.46 0.13 0.77
N MET A 20 4.72 0.53 -0.48
CA MET A 20 4.40 -0.28 -1.65
C MET A 20 5.21 -1.58 -1.67
N HIS A 21 6.51 -1.52 -1.42
CA HIS A 21 7.36 -2.71 -1.37
C HIS A 21 6.97 -3.62 -0.21
N LEU A 22 6.70 -3.07 0.98
CA LEU A 22 6.22 -3.86 2.12
C LEU A 22 4.87 -4.51 1.83
N ALA A 23 3.92 -3.77 1.25
CA ALA A 23 2.62 -4.32 0.86
C ALA A 23 2.73 -5.48 -0.13
N ARG A 24 3.67 -5.41 -1.10
CA ARG A 24 3.95 -6.52 -2.01
C ARG A 24 4.48 -7.75 -1.26
N LEU A 25 5.43 -7.55 -0.34
CA LEU A 25 6.01 -8.62 0.46
C LEU A 25 4.97 -9.29 1.37
N ILE A 26 4.21 -8.50 2.13
CA ILE A 26 3.16 -9.01 3.03
C ILE A 26 2.07 -9.76 2.25
N LYS A 27 1.66 -9.25 1.09
CA LYS A 27 0.71 -9.97 0.23
C LYS A 27 1.25 -11.30 -0.28
N LEU A 28 2.54 -11.35 -0.64
CA LEU A 28 3.18 -12.58 -1.08
C LEU A 28 3.25 -13.59 0.06
N TRP A 29 3.70 -13.15 1.23
CA TRP A 29 3.71 -13.95 2.46
C TRP A 29 2.31 -14.48 2.80
N ALA A 30 1.29 -13.62 2.87
CA ALA A 30 -0.08 -14.02 3.17
C ALA A 30 -0.66 -14.99 2.12
N LYS A 31 -0.26 -14.88 0.86
CA LYS A 31 -0.62 -15.84 -0.18
C LYS A 31 0.02 -17.21 0.07
N ILE A 32 1.31 -17.25 0.43
CA ILE A 32 2.05 -18.48 0.73
C ILE A 32 1.45 -19.17 1.98
N GLU A 33 1.16 -18.40 3.03
CA GLU A 33 0.54 -18.87 4.27
C GLU A 33 -0.96 -19.17 4.13
N LYS A 34 -1.54 -18.96 2.94
CA LYS A 34 -2.98 -19.15 2.65
C LYS A 34 -3.92 -18.27 3.49
N LEU A 35 -3.41 -17.14 3.98
CA LEU A 35 -4.12 -16.10 4.73
C LEU A 35 -4.71 -14.99 3.84
N ASN A 36 -4.68 -15.14 2.51
CA ASN A 36 -5.24 -14.20 1.55
C ASN A 36 -6.55 -14.74 0.95
N LYS A 37 -7.57 -14.91 1.80
CA LYS A 37 -8.84 -15.57 1.44
C LYS A 37 -10.03 -15.01 2.22
N ALA A 38 -10.66 -13.97 1.69
CA ALA A 38 -11.84 -13.35 2.31
C ALA A 38 -12.99 -14.32 2.60
N TYR A 39 -13.26 -15.26 1.68
CA TYR A 39 -14.35 -16.22 1.85
C TYR A 39 -14.11 -17.23 2.99
N ASP A 40 -12.86 -17.38 3.44
CA ASP A 40 -12.46 -18.28 4.53
C ASP A 40 -12.29 -17.51 5.86
N GLY A 41 -12.72 -16.23 5.94
CA GLY A 41 -12.61 -15.39 7.13
C GLY A 41 -11.27 -14.69 7.32
N PHE A 42 -10.33 -14.85 6.38
CA PHE A 42 -9.05 -14.13 6.40
C PHE A 42 -9.12 -12.80 5.65
N LEU A 43 -8.12 -11.94 5.80
CA LEU A 43 -8.02 -10.73 5.00
C LEU A 43 -7.84 -11.06 3.51
N ASN A 44 -8.43 -10.24 2.63
CA ASN A 44 -8.12 -10.26 1.21
C ASN A 44 -6.89 -9.38 0.90
N SER A 45 -6.49 -9.34 -0.37
CA SER A 45 -5.33 -8.57 -0.82
C SER A 45 -5.45 -7.08 -0.53
N LEU A 46 -6.67 -6.54 -0.59
CA LEU A 46 -6.94 -5.15 -0.25
C LEU A 46 -6.77 -4.91 1.26
N GLY A 47 -7.35 -5.79 2.09
CA GLY A 47 -7.22 -5.74 3.56
C GLY A 47 -5.76 -5.74 4.02
N TRP A 48 -4.93 -6.64 3.47
CA TRP A 48 -3.49 -6.66 3.76
C TRP A 48 -2.78 -5.37 3.31
N THR A 49 -3.20 -4.79 2.19
CA THR A 49 -2.65 -3.49 1.72
C THR A 49 -3.03 -2.36 2.67
N LEU A 50 -4.28 -2.33 3.13
CA LEU A 50 -4.76 -1.33 4.09
C LEU A 50 -4.06 -1.45 5.45
N MET A 51 -3.77 -2.68 5.92
CA MET A 51 -2.99 -2.88 7.15
C MET A 51 -1.59 -2.29 7.03
N VAL A 52 -0.91 -2.49 5.90
CA VAL A 52 0.40 -1.88 5.66
C VAL A 52 0.30 -0.36 5.61
N LEU A 53 -0.67 0.20 4.89
CA LEU A 53 -0.86 1.65 4.87
C LEU A 53 -1.12 2.22 6.28
N PHE A 54 -1.93 1.53 7.08
CA PHE A 54 -2.22 1.95 8.45
C PHE A 54 -0.98 1.91 9.35
N PHE A 55 -0.12 0.90 9.21
CA PHE A 55 1.18 0.86 9.90
C PHE A 55 2.05 2.08 9.61
N PHE A 56 2.13 2.52 8.34
CA PHE A 56 2.88 3.72 7.97
C PHE A 56 2.22 5.02 8.45
N ILE A 57 0.88 5.06 8.53
CA ILE A 57 0.14 6.19 9.11
C ILE A 57 0.42 6.29 10.61
N ASP A 58 0.34 5.17 11.34
CA ASP A 58 0.56 5.10 12.78
C ASP A 58 1.99 5.52 13.19
N ARG A 59 2.99 5.22 12.33
CA ARG A 59 4.37 5.69 12.47
C ARG A 59 4.58 7.17 12.10
N GLY A 60 3.55 7.85 11.59
CA GLY A 60 3.64 9.23 11.10
C GLY A 60 4.41 9.39 9.78
N GLU A 61 4.69 8.29 9.08
CA GLU A 61 5.39 8.30 7.80
C GLU A 61 4.44 8.64 6.63
N ILE A 62 3.15 8.34 6.79
CA ILE A 62 2.08 8.84 5.91
C ILE A 62 1.18 9.77 6.73
N GLN A 63 1.08 11.03 6.31
CA GLN A 63 0.18 12.00 6.94
C GLN A 63 -1.28 11.71 6.54
N CYS A 64 -2.21 11.77 7.50
CA CYS A 64 -3.64 11.58 7.25
C CYS A 64 -4.19 12.58 6.24
N ASP A 65 -3.68 13.81 6.21
CA ASP A 65 -4.09 14.85 5.25
C ASP A 65 -3.95 14.40 3.79
N ASN A 66 -3.05 13.42 3.50
CA ASN A 66 -2.91 12.83 2.17
C ASN A 66 -4.13 12.00 1.72
N LEU A 67 -4.99 11.58 2.66
CA LEU A 67 -6.27 10.91 2.37
C LEU A 67 -7.31 11.91 1.86
N GLU A 68 -7.27 13.14 2.37
CA GLU A 68 -8.27 14.18 2.10
C GLU A 68 -7.96 15.02 0.86
N GLU A 69 -6.73 14.96 0.36
CA GLU A 69 -6.33 15.67 -0.85
C GLU A 69 -7.02 15.10 -2.09
N GLU A 70 -7.96 15.86 -2.67
CA GLU A 70 -8.65 15.46 -3.91
C GLU A 70 -7.77 15.74 -5.13
N GLU A 71 -7.37 14.69 -5.86
CA GLU A 71 -6.59 14.88 -7.09
C GLU A 71 -7.51 15.18 -8.29
N PRO A 72 -7.09 16.03 -9.25
CA PRO A 72 -7.92 16.38 -10.42
C PRO A 72 -8.39 15.19 -11.26
N THR A 73 -7.76 14.03 -11.11
CA THR A 73 -8.08 12.79 -11.85
C THR A 73 -8.60 11.66 -10.95
N GLU A 74 -9.05 11.98 -9.74
CA GLU A 74 -9.55 11.01 -8.76
C GLU A 74 -10.84 10.31 -9.21
N HIS A 75 -11.62 10.96 -10.07
CA HIS A 75 -12.80 10.37 -10.75
C HIS A 75 -12.51 9.94 -12.21
N GLY A 76 -11.23 9.85 -12.59
CA GLY A 76 -10.79 9.51 -13.95
C GLY A 76 -10.54 10.72 -14.88
N PRO A 77 -9.80 10.53 -15.98
CA PRO A 77 -9.40 11.62 -16.88
C PRO A 77 -10.56 12.30 -17.62
N THR A 78 -11.75 11.70 -17.63
CA THR A 78 -12.99 12.22 -18.23
C THR A 78 -14.19 12.18 -17.28
N GLY A 79 -13.96 11.97 -15.98
CA GLY A 79 -15.04 11.62 -15.03
C GLY A 79 -15.58 10.19 -15.22
N ASP A 80 -14.88 9.38 -16.02
CA ASP A 80 -15.25 7.99 -16.30
C ASP A 80 -14.52 7.05 -15.31
N ASP A 81 -15.26 6.67 -14.26
CA ASP A 81 -14.87 5.78 -13.17
C ASP A 81 -14.38 4.38 -13.63
N GLY A 82 -14.56 4.04 -14.91
CA GLY A 82 -14.20 2.73 -15.45
C GLY A 82 -12.71 2.53 -15.73
N SER A 83 -11.92 3.61 -15.84
CA SER A 83 -10.51 3.54 -16.21
C SER A 83 -9.62 3.17 -15.00
N LEU A 84 -8.73 2.20 -15.18
CA LEU A 84 -7.70 1.90 -14.17
C LEU A 84 -6.67 3.04 -14.14
N PRO A 85 -6.12 3.40 -12.97
CA PRO A 85 -5.07 4.41 -12.91
C PRO A 85 -3.78 3.92 -13.63
N PRO A 86 -2.98 4.84 -14.22
CA PRO A 86 -1.73 4.52 -14.94
C PRO A 86 -0.74 3.81 -14.02
N CYS A 87 0.30 3.08 -14.47
CA CYS A 87 1.27 2.40 -13.59
C CYS A 87 2.02 3.35 -12.61
N LEU A 88 2.48 2.84 -11.45
CA LEU A 88 3.14 3.65 -10.41
C LEU A 88 4.59 3.97 -10.80
N HIS A 89 5.23 3.02 -11.48
CA HIS A 89 6.54 3.22 -12.09
C HIS A 89 6.39 3.13 -13.60
N LYS A 90 7.02 4.04 -14.32
CA LYS A 90 7.32 3.85 -15.73
C LYS A 90 8.69 3.19 -15.82
N SER A 91 8.88 2.31 -16.80
CA SER A 91 10.16 1.62 -17.02
C SER A 91 11.33 2.54 -17.35
N GLU A 92 11.10 3.85 -17.48
CA GLU A 92 12.13 4.86 -17.75
C GLU A 92 12.55 5.62 -16.48
N ASP A 93 11.83 5.44 -15.36
CA ASP A 93 12.10 6.13 -14.09
C ASP A 93 13.14 5.41 -13.23
N PHE A 94 14.08 4.64 -13.82
CA PHE A 94 15.10 3.94 -13.05
C PHE A 94 15.94 4.94 -12.24
N PRO A 95 15.75 5.01 -10.91
CA PRO A 95 16.58 5.85 -10.08
C PRO A 95 17.99 5.28 -10.07
N SER A 96 18.98 6.10 -9.71
CA SER A 96 20.29 5.59 -9.33
C SER A 96 20.11 4.41 -8.35
N ARG A 97 20.84 3.30 -8.53
CA ARG A 97 20.73 2.06 -7.74
C ARG A 97 20.68 2.26 -6.21
N GLU A 98 21.25 3.36 -5.71
CA GLU A 98 21.22 3.75 -4.30
C GLU A 98 19.84 4.22 -3.82
N LEU A 99 19.07 4.94 -4.65
CA LEU A 99 17.69 5.34 -4.33
C LEU A 99 16.76 4.12 -4.26
N GLU A 100 16.93 3.14 -5.15
CA GLU A 100 16.14 1.89 -5.14
C GLU A 100 16.34 1.12 -3.83
N LEU A 101 17.54 1.12 -3.25
CA LEU A 101 17.81 0.39 -2.01
C LEU A 101 17.19 1.04 -0.77
N VAL A 102 17.02 2.37 -0.77
CA VAL A 102 16.34 3.09 0.33
C VAL A 102 14.83 2.78 0.35
N GLU A 103 14.25 2.48 -0.81
CA GLU A 103 12.82 2.18 -0.93
C GLU A 103 12.47 0.71 -0.63
N VAL A 104 13.48 -0.18 -0.56
CA VAL A 104 13.28 -1.58 -0.19
C VAL A 104 13.19 -1.72 1.34
N PRO A 105 12.13 -2.34 1.89
CA PRO A 105 12.01 -2.59 3.32
C PRO A 105 13.16 -3.45 3.82
N SER A 106 13.76 -3.04 4.93
CA SER A 106 14.71 -3.85 5.66
C SER A 106 14.00 -5.03 6.34
N HIS A 107 14.77 -6.01 6.82
CA HIS A 107 14.21 -7.10 7.61
C HIS A 107 13.64 -6.61 8.95
N GLU A 108 14.19 -5.52 9.49
CA GLU A 108 13.67 -4.84 10.68
C GLU A 108 12.28 -4.23 10.40
N ASP A 109 12.10 -3.54 9.26
CA ASP A 109 10.78 -2.99 8.87
C ASP A 109 9.69 -4.08 8.78
N VAL A 110 10.06 -5.28 8.34
CA VAL A 110 9.14 -6.42 8.27
C VAL A 110 8.81 -6.95 9.66
N ALA A 111 9.81 -7.07 10.53
CA ALA A 111 9.62 -7.51 11.91
C ALA A 111 8.73 -6.51 12.67
N ASP A 112 9.04 -5.21 12.58
CA ASP A 112 8.26 -4.12 13.16
C ASP A 112 6.78 -4.20 12.77
N PHE A 113 6.50 -4.45 11.48
CA PHE A 113 5.12 -4.59 11.00
C PHE A 113 4.37 -5.72 11.70
N PHE A 114 5.00 -6.89 11.87
CA PHE A 114 4.36 -8.04 12.52
C PHE A 114 4.25 -7.85 14.03
N GLU A 115 5.24 -7.23 14.69
CA GLU A 115 5.16 -6.88 16.11
C GLU A 115 4.03 -5.89 16.37
N TRP A 116 3.96 -4.84 15.56
CA TRP A 116 2.88 -3.87 15.58
C TRP A 116 1.50 -4.53 15.39
N LEU A 117 1.38 -5.41 14.39
CA LEU A 117 0.12 -6.13 14.12
C LEU A 117 -0.28 -7.01 15.32
N CYS A 118 0.67 -7.70 15.93
CA CYS A 118 0.43 -8.50 17.14
C CYS A 118 0.03 -7.65 18.34
N GLY A 119 0.51 -6.40 18.43
CA GLY A 119 0.14 -5.46 19.48
C GLY A 119 -1.36 -5.16 19.50
N TYR A 120 -2.00 -5.03 18.34
CA TYR A 120 -3.45 -4.78 18.22
C TYR A 120 -4.33 -5.99 18.54
N VAL A 121 -3.80 -7.22 18.43
CA VAL A 121 -4.56 -8.43 18.77
C VAL A 121 -4.65 -8.64 20.29
N ASN A 122 -3.72 -8.04 21.05
CA ASN A 122 -3.63 -8.17 22.50
C ASN A 122 -4.16 -6.94 23.26
N ALA A 123 -4.69 -5.94 22.56
CA ALA A 123 -5.33 -4.75 23.12
C ALA A 123 -6.84 -4.95 23.25
#